data_AF-A0A348WE12-F1
#
_entry.id   AF-A0A348WE12-F1
#
_cell.length_a   1.000
_cell.length_b   1.000
_cell.length_c   1.000
_cell.angle_alpha   90.00
_cell.angle_beta   90.00
_cell.angle_gamma   90.00
#
_symmetry.space_group_name_H-M   'P 1'
#
loop_
_entity.id
_entity.type
_entity.pdbx_description
1 polymer ?
#
loop_
_entity_poly.entity_id
_entity_poly.type
_entity_poly.pdbx_seq_one_letter_code
_entity_poly.pdbx_strand_id
1 'polypeptide(L)'
;FIDDNEPALFALTARDAVAGELVNSVYDMATPARLFDLRRITIEADTTGGALRHAAQLEQKIGEFLSRDDGWYDDLLIAEMIDLAGETGDITRNPIALPKMEFEQGNFWTAHFGGTYLFQTVAHPALITAGDRAPFDDAPMAHVFDLSQRNQIAKFLDLNKLVEPVIGARGIDAAAILRQKMEFILVDALCAHDITPGADSAALRRLAARHSALLPPEFHALNSLVTWAEAGGDWPRIASDHPAYFYTLRAADHPDADLVNMLLAELAPKDIRQLFICHKSLFYRLYASWPEAKKDYAVRFLKQDYQLDKEATRQALFAHQTPPPPPKRPTTGPWGPVRR
;
A
#
# COMPACT_ATOMS: atom_id res chain seq x y z
N PHE A 1 -14.86 -3.55 -0.11
CA PHE A 1 -15.85 -3.50 -1.21
C PHE A 1 -15.92 -4.79 -2.00
N ILE A 2 -14.90 -5.15 -2.80
CA ILE A 2 -14.95 -6.37 -3.62
C ILE A 2 -15.20 -7.59 -2.74
N ASP A 3 -14.35 -7.82 -1.74
CA ASP A 3 -14.46 -8.97 -0.83
C ASP A 3 -15.79 -8.97 -0.04
N ASP A 4 -16.17 -7.82 0.53
CA ASP A 4 -17.41 -7.67 1.31
C ASP A 4 -18.70 -7.91 0.51
N ASN A 5 -18.67 -7.68 -0.81
CA ASN A 5 -19.81 -7.88 -1.71
C ASN A 5 -19.55 -9.03 -2.70
N GLU A 6 -18.53 -9.88 -2.48
CA GLU A 6 -18.09 -10.90 -3.44
C GLU A 6 -19.23 -11.79 -3.96
N PRO A 7 -20.14 -12.33 -3.12
CA PRO A 7 -21.25 -13.16 -3.60
C PRO A 7 -22.23 -12.40 -4.50
N ALA A 8 -22.50 -11.13 -4.18
CA ALA A 8 -23.42 -10.28 -4.95
C ALA A 8 -22.78 -9.82 -6.26
N LEU A 9 -21.51 -9.41 -6.23
CA LEU A 9 -20.74 -9.06 -7.42
C LEU A 9 -20.59 -10.28 -8.35
N PHE A 10 -20.36 -11.48 -7.82
CA PHE A 10 -20.29 -12.71 -8.61
C PHE A 10 -21.64 -13.03 -9.29
N ALA A 11 -22.75 -12.90 -8.57
CA ALA A 11 -24.09 -13.11 -9.13
C ALA A 11 -24.44 -12.08 -10.23
N LEU A 12 -24.10 -10.81 -10.03
CA LEU A 12 -24.29 -9.75 -11.04
C LEU A 12 -23.40 -9.97 -12.27
N THR A 13 -22.10 -10.20 -12.07
CA THR A 13 -21.11 -10.37 -13.15
C THR A 13 -21.27 -11.65 -13.96
N ALA A 14 -22.07 -12.62 -13.48
CA ALA A 14 -22.50 -13.75 -14.29
C ALA A 14 -23.49 -13.38 -15.41
N ARG A 15 -24.16 -12.21 -15.33
CA ARG A 15 -25.18 -11.76 -16.30
C ARG A 15 -24.80 -10.47 -17.03
N ASP A 16 -24.17 -9.51 -16.35
CA ASP A 16 -23.82 -8.19 -16.89
C ASP A 16 -22.59 -7.59 -16.19
N ALA A 17 -21.85 -6.71 -16.85
CA ALA A 17 -20.72 -6.03 -16.22
C ALA A 17 -21.21 -5.06 -15.14
N VAL A 18 -20.57 -5.07 -13.97
CA VAL A 18 -20.77 -4.08 -12.90
C VAL A 18 -19.76 -2.95 -13.09
N ALA A 19 -20.25 -1.71 -13.15
CA ALA A 19 -19.45 -0.49 -13.13
C ALA A 19 -19.72 0.28 -11.83
N GLY A 20 -18.75 1.06 -11.37
CA GLY A 20 -18.95 1.91 -10.20
C GLY A 20 -17.91 3.01 -10.04
N GLU A 21 -18.29 4.03 -9.27
CA GLU A 21 -17.51 5.22 -8.97
C GLU A 21 -17.27 5.35 -7.46
N LEU A 22 -16.11 5.88 -7.08
CA LEU A 22 -15.77 6.18 -5.69
C LEU A 22 -16.14 7.64 -5.42
N VAL A 23 -17.26 7.85 -4.76
CA VAL A 23 -17.78 9.17 -4.37
C VAL A 23 -17.26 9.55 -2.99
N ASN A 24 -16.82 10.79 -2.83
CA ASN A 24 -16.45 11.37 -1.54
C ASN A 24 -17.27 12.64 -1.26
N SER A 25 -17.30 13.08 0.01
CA SER A 25 -18.07 14.25 0.45
C SER A 25 -17.39 15.60 0.17
N VAL A 26 -16.28 15.64 -0.55
CA VAL A 26 -15.39 16.81 -0.67
C VAL A 26 -15.25 17.22 -2.14
N TYR A 27 -16.21 18.05 -2.60
CA TYR A 27 -16.26 18.58 -3.98
C TYR A 27 -15.07 19.45 -4.40
N ASP A 28 -14.29 19.98 -3.45
CA ASP A 28 -13.13 20.82 -3.73
C ASP A 28 -12.04 20.64 -2.64
N MET A 29 -10.79 20.59 -3.11
CA MET A 29 -9.56 20.35 -2.36
C MET A 29 -8.62 21.56 -2.41
N ALA A 30 -9.16 22.77 -2.45
CA ALA A 30 -8.39 24.01 -2.51
C ALA A 30 -7.45 24.26 -1.31
N THR A 31 -7.71 23.68 -0.14
CA THR A 31 -6.86 23.85 1.06
C THR A 31 -6.52 22.53 1.75
N PRO A 32 -5.32 22.39 2.35
CA PRO A 32 -4.90 21.17 3.06
C PRO A 32 -5.83 20.72 4.19
N ALA A 33 -6.52 21.65 4.85
CA ALA A 33 -7.50 21.34 5.89
C ALA A 33 -8.67 20.46 5.38
N ARG A 34 -9.01 20.53 4.08
CA ARG A 34 -10.09 19.73 3.46
C ARG A 34 -9.78 18.23 3.41
N LEU A 35 -8.51 17.82 3.55
CA LEU A 35 -8.15 16.41 3.66
C LEU A 35 -8.74 15.74 4.90
N PHE A 36 -8.99 16.51 5.98
CA PHE A 36 -9.53 16.00 7.24
C PHE A 36 -11.07 15.86 7.24
N ASP A 37 -11.72 16.39 6.19
CA ASP A 37 -13.14 16.16 5.89
C ASP A 37 -13.36 14.82 5.16
N LEU A 38 -12.30 14.23 4.58
CA LEU A 38 -12.34 12.88 4.00
C LEU A 38 -12.35 11.84 5.14
N ARG A 39 -13.55 11.36 5.47
CA ARG A 39 -13.77 10.32 6.49
C ARG A 39 -14.42 9.05 5.97
N ARG A 40 -15.19 9.16 4.89
CA ARG A 40 -15.99 8.08 4.32
C ARG A 40 -15.97 8.16 2.80
N ILE A 41 -15.72 7.04 2.15
CA ILE A 41 -15.98 6.85 0.72
C ILE A 41 -17.30 6.11 0.59
N THR A 42 -18.15 6.57 -0.30
CA THR A 42 -19.32 5.85 -0.79
C THR A 42 -18.98 5.32 -2.18
N ILE A 43 -19.26 4.06 -2.45
CA ILE A 43 -19.16 3.49 -3.78
C ILE A 43 -20.56 3.47 -4.36
N GLU A 44 -20.75 4.13 -5.49
CA GLU A 44 -21.96 4.02 -6.30
C GLU A 44 -21.67 3.00 -7.41
N ALA A 45 -22.45 1.93 -7.50
CA ALA A 45 -22.23 0.86 -8.47
C ALA A 45 -23.55 0.30 -8.98
N ASP A 46 -23.58 -0.07 -10.26
CA ASP A 46 -24.73 -0.64 -10.95
C ASP A 46 -24.25 -1.55 -12.10
N THR A 47 -25.13 -2.36 -12.67
CA THR A 47 -24.82 -3.05 -13.94
C THR A 47 -25.03 -2.12 -15.12
N THR A 48 -24.55 -2.47 -16.31
CA THR A 48 -24.77 -1.64 -17.52
C THR A 48 -26.26 -1.48 -17.85
N GLY A 49 -27.07 -2.49 -17.54
CA GLY A 49 -28.54 -2.47 -17.64
C GLY A 49 -29.28 -1.86 -16.45
N GLY A 50 -28.61 -1.35 -15.41
CA GLY A 50 -29.28 -0.71 -14.26
C GLY A 50 -29.93 -1.66 -13.26
N ALA A 51 -29.47 -2.91 -13.17
CA ALA A 51 -30.15 -3.96 -12.41
C ALA A 51 -30.34 -3.65 -10.91
N LEU A 52 -29.39 -2.96 -10.26
CA LEU A 52 -29.52 -2.59 -8.84
C LEU A 52 -30.55 -1.48 -8.65
N ARG A 53 -30.59 -0.50 -9.56
CA ARG A 53 -31.58 0.57 -9.58
C ARG A 53 -32.99 0.04 -9.81
N HIS A 54 -33.16 -0.88 -10.75
CA HIS A 54 -34.47 -1.46 -11.06
C HIS A 54 -34.95 -2.36 -9.91
N ALA A 55 -34.03 -3.09 -9.26
CA ALA A 55 -34.34 -3.88 -8.07
C ALA A 55 -34.80 -2.99 -6.90
N ALA A 56 -34.11 -1.88 -6.62
CA ALA A 56 -34.50 -0.92 -5.59
C ALA A 56 -35.87 -0.26 -5.87
N GLN A 57 -36.15 0.07 -7.14
CA GLN A 57 -37.47 0.61 -7.55
C GLN A 57 -38.60 -0.43 -7.36
N LEU A 58 -38.33 -1.70 -7.71
CA LEU A 58 -39.29 -2.78 -7.52
C LEU A 58 -39.54 -3.05 -6.03
N GLU A 59 -38.50 -3.04 -5.19
CA GLU A 59 -38.62 -3.19 -3.73
C GLU A 59 -39.45 -2.04 -3.12
N GLN A 60 -39.22 -0.80 -3.55
CA GLN A 60 -40.03 0.35 -3.15
C GLN A 60 -41.51 0.18 -3.53
N LYS A 61 -41.80 -0.27 -4.75
CA LYS A 61 -43.17 -0.50 -5.23
C LYS A 61 -43.87 -1.66 -4.53
N ILE A 62 -43.15 -2.75 -4.23
CA ILE A 62 -43.65 -3.83 -3.37
C ILE A 62 -43.98 -3.29 -1.97
N GLY A 63 -43.13 -2.44 -1.41
CA GLY A 63 -43.39 -1.78 -0.12
C GLY A 63 -44.63 -0.89 -0.14
N GLU A 64 -44.83 -0.10 -1.21
CA GLU A 64 -46.03 0.71 -1.41
C GLU A 64 -47.28 -0.17 -1.53
N PHE A 65 -47.25 -1.19 -2.39
CA PHE A 65 -48.34 -2.15 -2.61
C PHE A 65 -48.79 -2.85 -1.32
N LEU A 66 -47.84 -3.19 -0.44
CA LEU A 66 -48.12 -3.85 0.84
C LEU A 66 -48.57 -2.89 1.96
N SER A 67 -48.38 -1.57 1.81
CA SER A 67 -48.66 -0.58 2.86
C SER A 67 -49.86 0.34 2.57
N ARG A 68 -50.28 0.47 1.30
CA ARG A 68 -51.50 1.19 0.91
C ARG A 68 -52.74 0.31 1.04
N ASP A 69 -53.77 0.81 1.72
CA ASP A 69 -55.09 0.15 1.84
C ASP A 69 -55.75 -0.17 0.48
N ASP A 70 -55.41 0.61 -0.56
CA ASP A 70 -55.93 0.52 -1.93
C ASP A 70 -54.92 -0.03 -2.96
N GLY A 71 -53.67 -0.34 -2.56
CA GLY A 71 -52.58 -0.68 -3.50
C GLY A 71 -52.85 -1.93 -4.36
N TRP A 72 -53.73 -2.81 -3.89
CA TRP A 72 -54.17 -4.02 -4.60
C TRP A 72 -55.23 -3.78 -5.69
N TYR A 73 -55.78 -2.56 -5.77
CA TYR A 73 -56.65 -2.09 -6.86
C TYR A 73 -55.90 -1.16 -7.84
N ASP A 74 -54.63 -0.84 -7.59
CA ASP A 74 -53.84 0.08 -8.40
C ASP A 74 -53.22 -0.67 -9.59
N ASP A 75 -54.02 -0.84 -10.66
CA ASP A 75 -53.63 -1.55 -11.89
C ASP A 75 -52.33 -0.97 -12.51
N LEU A 76 -52.04 0.32 -12.30
CA LEU A 76 -50.82 0.96 -12.78
C LEU A 76 -49.61 0.53 -11.96
N LEU A 77 -49.70 0.58 -10.63
CA LEU A 77 -48.65 0.09 -9.72
C LEU A 77 -48.31 -1.38 -10.00
N ILE A 78 -49.33 -2.22 -10.23
CA ILE A 78 -49.15 -3.64 -10.57
C ILE A 78 -48.44 -3.82 -11.92
N ALA A 79 -48.81 -3.05 -12.95
CA ALA A 79 -48.16 -3.11 -14.26
C ALA A 79 -46.67 -2.70 -14.16
N GLU A 80 -46.36 -1.59 -13.49
CA GLU A 80 -44.99 -1.12 -13.28
C GLU A 80 -44.13 -2.14 -12.49
N MET A 81 -44.73 -2.85 -11.53
CA MET A 81 -44.06 -3.94 -10.81
C MET A 81 -43.77 -5.15 -11.72
N ILE A 82 -44.68 -5.50 -12.63
CA ILE A 82 -44.50 -6.62 -13.58
C ILE A 82 -43.37 -6.31 -14.56
N ASP A 83 -43.33 -5.08 -15.10
CA ASP A 83 -42.30 -4.66 -16.06
C ASP A 83 -40.91 -4.68 -15.41
N LEU A 84 -40.75 -4.09 -14.23
CA LEU A 84 -39.49 -4.13 -13.47
C LEU A 84 -39.07 -5.56 -13.11
N ALA A 85 -40.01 -6.42 -12.70
CA ALA A 85 -39.74 -7.83 -12.41
C ALA A 85 -39.32 -8.63 -13.65
N GLY A 86 -39.75 -8.23 -14.85
CA GLY A 86 -39.28 -8.80 -16.12
C GLY A 86 -37.80 -8.53 -16.39
N GLU A 87 -37.28 -7.39 -15.95
CA GLU A 87 -35.88 -7.01 -16.11
C GLU A 87 -34.99 -7.61 -15.00
N THR A 88 -35.38 -7.43 -13.73
CA THR A 88 -34.60 -7.83 -12.54
C THR A 88 -34.74 -9.32 -12.22
N GLY A 89 -35.92 -9.91 -12.45
CA GLY A 89 -36.32 -11.19 -11.90
C GLY A 89 -36.98 -11.07 -10.51
N ASP A 90 -37.25 -12.22 -9.87
CA ASP A 90 -37.88 -12.29 -8.55
C ASP A 90 -36.89 -11.90 -7.42
N ILE A 91 -36.85 -10.60 -7.13
CA ILE A 91 -36.03 -10.03 -6.05
C ILE A 91 -36.49 -10.44 -4.64
N THR A 92 -37.72 -10.96 -4.47
CA THR A 92 -38.22 -11.38 -3.15
C THR A 92 -37.59 -12.69 -2.70
N ARG A 93 -37.18 -13.53 -3.66
CA ARG A 93 -36.43 -14.77 -3.42
C ARG A 93 -34.94 -14.61 -3.61
N ASN A 94 -34.53 -13.81 -4.59
CA ASN A 94 -33.13 -13.58 -4.96
C ASN A 94 -32.84 -12.07 -4.91
N PRO A 95 -32.69 -11.46 -3.72
CA PRO A 95 -32.44 -10.03 -3.60
C PRO A 95 -31.13 -9.64 -4.30
N ILE A 96 -31.23 -8.69 -5.23
CA ILE A 96 -30.11 -8.14 -5.99
C ILE A 96 -29.71 -6.83 -5.31
N ALA A 97 -28.74 -6.91 -4.39
CA ALA A 97 -28.25 -5.77 -3.61
C ALA A 97 -26.74 -5.88 -3.35
N LEU A 98 -26.07 -4.73 -3.26
CA LEU A 98 -24.70 -4.63 -2.75
C LEU A 98 -24.77 -4.14 -1.28
N PRO A 99 -24.70 -5.03 -0.28
CA PRO A 99 -24.97 -4.68 1.11
C PRO A 99 -23.97 -3.69 1.73
N LYS A 100 -22.77 -3.53 1.16
CA LYS A 100 -21.72 -2.65 1.72
C LYS A 100 -21.18 -1.67 0.68
N MET A 101 -21.82 -0.51 0.62
CA MET A 101 -21.47 0.61 -0.28
C MET A 101 -20.63 1.68 0.41
N GLU A 102 -20.62 1.75 1.74
CA GLU A 102 -19.89 2.78 2.51
C GLU A 102 -18.68 2.20 3.24
N PHE A 103 -17.58 2.96 3.23
CA PHE A 103 -16.30 2.59 3.84
C PHE A 103 -15.70 3.78 4.58
N GLU A 104 -15.45 3.63 5.88
CA GLU A 104 -14.64 4.61 6.63
C GLU A 104 -13.19 4.56 6.15
N GLN A 105 -12.59 5.73 5.91
CA GLN A 105 -11.20 5.87 5.51
C GLN A 105 -10.52 6.95 6.34
N GLY A 106 -10.04 6.58 7.52
CA GLY A 106 -9.26 7.47 8.38
C GLY A 106 -7.81 7.64 7.95
N ASN A 107 -7.23 6.62 7.31
CA ASN A 107 -5.85 6.60 6.86
C ASN A 107 -5.80 6.45 5.34
N PHE A 108 -5.05 7.31 4.65
CA PHE A 108 -4.92 7.27 3.19
C PHE A 108 -3.70 8.03 2.67
N TRP A 109 -3.42 7.84 1.38
CA TRP A 109 -2.51 8.70 0.61
C TRP A 109 -3.27 9.43 -0.48
N THR A 110 -2.84 10.65 -0.81
CA THR A 110 -3.33 11.40 -1.97
C THR A 110 -2.19 12.08 -2.73
N ALA A 111 -2.37 12.31 -4.03
CA ALA A 111 -1.46 13.08 -4.86
C ALA A 111 -1.55 14.61 -4.63
N HIS A 112 -2.59 15.10 -3.95
CA HIS A 112 -2.73 16.51 -3.62
C HIS A 112 -1.54 17.01 -2.78
N PHE A 113 -1.25 18.30 -2.91
CA PHE A 113 -0.14 18.99 -2.20
C PHE A 113 1.24 18.32 -2.36
N GLY A 114 1.45 17.61 -3.48
CA GLY A 114 2.73 16.98 -3.86
C GLY A 114 2.82 15.48 -3.57
N GLY A 115 1.87 14.93 -2.80
CA GLY A 115 1.91 13.58 -2.24
C GLY A 115 1.81 13.68 -0.73
N THR A 116 0.71 13.22 -0.14
CA THR A 116 0.44 13.35 1.30
C THR A 116 -0.18 12.09 1.85
N TYR A 117 0.44 11.55 2.91
CA TYR A 117 -0.10 10.47 3.74
C TYR A 117 -0.75 11.09 4.98
N LEU A 118 -1.97 10.68 5.28
CA LEU A 118 -2.70 11.07 6.47
C LEU A 118 -3.02 9.80 7.28
N PHE A 119 -2.66 9.79 8.56
CA PHE A 119 -2.95 8.70 9.50
C PHE A 119 -3.74 9.27 10.69
N GLN A 120 -5.07 9.09 10.70
CA GLN A 120 -5.97 9.59 11.75
C GLN A 120 -6.37 8.53 12.78
N THR A 121 -6.44 7.25 12.41
CA THR A 121 -6.99 6.18 13.27
C THR A 121 -5.93 5.39 14.03
N VAL A 122 -4.66 5.78 13.92
CA VAL A 122 -3.53 5.20 14.68
C VAL A 122 -3.40 5.85 16.07
N ALA A 123 -2.72 5.19 17.00
CA ALA A 123 -2.61 5.63 18.41
C ALA A 123 -1.91 7.00 18.58
N HIS A 124 -1.00 7.34 17.68
CA HIS A 124 -0.31 8.61 17.58
C HIS A 124 -0.48 9.16 16.15
N PRO A 125 -1.58 9.87 15.85
CA PRO A 125 -1.89 10.39 14.52
C PRO A 125 -0.79 11.30 13.96
N ALA A 126 -0.61 11.27 12.64
CA ALA A 126 0.32 12.17 11.94
C ALA A 126 -0.08 12.39 10.47
N LEU A 127 0.45 13.46 9.90
CA LEU A 127 0.48 13.73 8.46
C LEU A 127 1.94 13.71 7.99
N ILE A 128 2.20 13.04 6.88
CA ILE A 128 3.53 12.97 6.25
C ILE A 128 3.39 13.45 4.80
N THR A 129 4.14 14.48 4.40
CA THR A 129 4.11 15.00 3.03
C THR A 129 5.43 14.77 2.29
N ALA A 130 5.31 14.44 1.00
CA ALA A 130 6.39 14.40 0.01
C ALA A 130 6.55 15.74 -0.72
N GLY A 131 5.58 16.65 -0.58
CA GLY A 131 5.62 18.01 -1.11
C GLY A 131 6.16 19.03 -0.10
N ASP A 132 5.73 20.28 -0.26
CA ASP A 132 6.01 21.32 0.72
C ASP A 132 5.23 21.08 2.02
N ARG A 133 5.90 21.32 3.16
CA ARG A 133 5.33 21.21 4.50
C ARG A 133 4.58 22.47 4.91
N ALA A 134 4.96 23.65 4.40
CA ALA A 134 4.40 24.94 4.81
C ALA A 134 2.87 25.05 4.67
N PRO A 135 2.21 24.50 3.62
CA PRO A 135 0.74 24.51 3.53
C PRO A 135 0.02 23.79 4.68
N PHE A 136 0.73 22.92 5.42
CA PHE A 136 0.20 22.13 6.52
C PHE A 136 0.50 22.70 7.92
N ASP A 137 1.17 23.87 8.03
CA ASP A 137 1.50 24.44 9.34
C ASP A 137 0.25 24.82 10.18
N ASP A 138 -0.87 25.18 9.52
CA ASP A 138 -2.19 25.42 10.14
C ASP A 138 -3.14 24.22 10.04
N ALA A 139 -2.66 23.02 9.65
CA ALA A 139 -3.52 21.84 9.54
C ALA A 139 -4.02 21.37 10.92
N PRO A 140 -5.22 20.76 11.03
CA PRO A 140 -5.75 20.21 12.27
C PRO A 140 -5.07 18.88 12.67
N MET A 141 -3.74 18.86 12.71
CA MET A 141 -2.90 17.71 13.02
C MET A 141 -1.68 18.14 13.84
N ALA A 142 -1.53 17.58 15.05
CA ALA A 142 -0.43 17.94 15.96
C ALA A 142 0.96 17.49 15.49
N HIS A 143 1.03 16.53 14.55
CA HIS A 143 2.26 15.94 14.05
C HIS A 143 2.27 15.97 12.52
N VAL A 144 3.01 16.94 11.97
CA VAL A 144 3.20 17.12 10.52
C VAL A 144 4.68 16.94 10.22
N PHE A 145 5.01 16.02 9.32
CA PHE A 145 6.37 15.72 8.91
C PHE A 145 6.55 15.85 7.39
N ASP A 146 7.71 16.30 6.94
CA ASP A 146 8.18 16.04 5.57
C ASP A 146 9.15 14.85 5.51
N LEU A 147 9.41 14.32 4.31
CA LEU A 147 10.28 13.15 4.11
C LEU A 147 11.75 13.35 4.56
N SER A 148 12.22 14.59 4.79
CA SER A 148 13.56 14.84 5.34
C SER A 148 13.63 14.53 6.84
N GLN A 149 12.50 14.58 7.55
CA GLN A 149 12.35 14.31 8.99
C GLN A 149 12.36 12.80 9.30
N ARG A 150 13.35 12.08 8.76
CA ARG A 150 13.49 10.61 8.82
C ARG A 150 13.44 10.05 10.24
N ASN A 151 14.05 10.73 11.21
CA ASN A 151 14.01 10.32 12.62
C ASN A 151 12.61 10.39 13.23
N GLN A 152 11.84 11.43 12.88
CA GLN A 152 10.48 11.63 13.33
C GLN A 152 9.54 10.59 12.69
N ILE A 153 9.68 10.35 11.39
CA ILE A 153 8.93 9.30 10.66
C ILE A 153 9.24 7.92 11.23
N ALA A 154 10.52 7.58 11.45
CA ALA A 154 10.91 6.31 12.07
C ALA A 154 10.27 6.11 13.45
N LYS A 155 10.28 7.15 14.29
CA LYS A 155 9.65 7.14 15.61
C LYS A 155 8.12 7.03 15.52
N PHE A 156 7.48 7.69 14.57
CA PHE A 156 6.03 7.59 14.33
C PHE A 156 5.63 6.15 13.94
N LEU A 157 6.40 5.51 13.04
CA LEU A 157 6.15 4.14 12.60
C LEU A 157 6.35 3.13 13.74
N ASP A 158 7.39 3.28 14.55
CA ASP A 158 7.68 2.42 15.72
C ASP A 158 6.63 2.57 16.84
N LEU A 159 6.28 3.81 17.22
CA LEU A 159 5.27 4.08 18.26
C LEU A 159 3.88 3.52 17.90
N ASN A 160 3.49 3.60 16.63
CA ASN A 160 2.24 3.04 16.13
C ASN A 160 2.33 1.55 15.76
N LYS A 161 3.51 0.92 15.87
CA LYS A 161 3.80 -0.48 15.48
C LYS A 161 3.44 -0.78 14.02
N LEU A 162 3.64 0.19 13.14
CA LEU A 162 3.31 0.12 11.72
C LEU A 162 4.36 -0.65 10.89
N VAL A 163 5.54 -0.89 11.47
CA VAL A 163 6.66 -1.53 10.77
C VAL A 163 7.32 -2.61 11.61
N GLU A 164 7.87 -3.60 10.93
CA GLU A 164 8.75 -4.60 11.51
C GLU A 164 10.07 -4.70 10.70
N PRO A 165 11.19 -5.08 11.33
CA PRO A 165 12.41 -5.37 10.59
C PRO A 165 12.22 -6.55 9.64
N VAL A 166 12.71 -6.43 8.41
CA VAL A 166 12.79 -7.53 7.43
C VAL A 166 13.57 -8.73 8.02
N ILE A 167 14.55 -8.45 8.87
CA ILE A 167 15.33 -9.47 9.58
C ILE A 167 14.56 -9.95 10.80
N GLY A 168 14.18 -11.23 10.79
CA GLY A 168 13.41 -11.87 11.86
C GLY A 168 11.90 -11.92 11.59
N ALA A 169 11.43 -11.31 10.50
CA ALA A 169 10.08 -11.53 9.98
C ALA A 169 9.90 -13.01 9.53
N ARG A 170 8.71 -13.59 9.77
CA ARG A 170 8.43 -15.03 9.56
C ARG A 170 8.24 -15.40 8.09
N GLY A 171 8.75 -16.57 7.71
CA GLY A 171 8.46 -17.20 6.41
C GLY A 171 9.19 -16.56 5.22
N ILE A 172 10.20 -15.73 5.49
CA ILE A 172 10.84 -14.84 4.52
C ILE A 172 12.36 -15.09 4.51
N ASP A 173 12.95 -15.24 3.33
CA ASP A 173 14.41 -15.16 3.17
C ASP A 173 14.85 -13.69 3.23
N ALA A 174 15.07 -13.22 4.45
CA ALA A 174 15.54 -11.86 4.72
C ALA A 174 16.87 -11.56 4.02
N ALA A 175 17.77 -12.55 3.91
CA ALA A 175 19.06 -12.36 3.26
C ALA A 175 18.89 -12.18 1.75
N ALA A 176 17.99 -12.92 1.09
CA ALA A 176 17.65 -12.72 -0.31
C ALA A 176 16.97 -11.37 -0.58
N ILE A 177 16.04 -10.92 0.29
CA ILE A 177 15.43 -9.59 0.16
C ILE A 177 16.50 -8.50 0.25
N LEU A 178 17.38 -8.57 1.25
CA LEU A 178 18.42 -7.57 1.46
C LEU A 178 19.45 -7.57 0.33
N ARG A 179 19.85 -8.74 -0.19
CA ARG A 179 20.66 -8.86 -1.41
C ARG A 179 19.99 -8.18 -2.61
N GLN A 180 18.69 -8.38 -2.82
CA GLN A 180 18.00 -7.75 -3.93
C GLN A 180 17.93 -6.22 -3.79
N LYS A 181 17.68 -5.72 -2.57
CA LYS A 181 17.74 -4.28 -2.25
C LYS A 181 19.14 -3.70 -2.51
N MET A 182 20.21 -4.43 -2.14
CA MET A 182 21.59 -4.06 -2.44
C MET A 182 21.90 -4.04 -3.94
N GLU A 183 21.37 -4.98 -4.73
CA GLU A 183 21.53 -4.98 -6.19
C GLU A 183 20.91 -3.72 -6.82
N PHE A 184 19.73 -3.28 -6.37
CA PHE A 184 19.13 -2.05 -6.89
C PHE A 184 19.93 -0.79 -6.51
N ILE A 185 20.44 -0.73 -5.27
CA ILE A 185 21.32 0.37 -4.81
C ILE A 185 22.63 0.39 -5.61
N LEU A 186 23.20 -0.77 -5.92
CA LEU A 186 24.38 -0.91 -6.77
C LEU A 186 24.09 -0.42 -8.19
N VAL A 187 22.97 -0.82 -8.80
CA VAL A 187 22.57 -0.37 -10.13
C VAL A 187 22.37 1.15 -10.17
N ASP A 188 21.73 1.72 -9.15
CA ASP A 188 21.58 3.16 -9.00
C ASP A 188 22.93 3.89 -8.97
N ALA A 189 23.87 3.42 -8.15
CA ALA A 189 25.22 3.98 -8.04
C ALA A 189 26.05 3.83 -9.32
N LEU A 190 26.00 2.67 -9.99
CA LEU A 190 26.72 2.44 -11.24
C LEU A 190 26.19 3.34 -12.37
N CYS A 191 24.86 3.44 -12.52
CA CYS A 191 24.25 4.27 -13.55
C CYS A 191 24.41 5.77 -13.31
N ALA A 192 24.62 6.22 -12.06
CA ALA A 192 24.98 7.60 -11.74
C ALA A 192 26.40 7.99 -12.21
N HIS A 193 27.22 7.01 -12.60
CA HIS A 193 28.58 7.17 -13.13
C HIS A 193 28.73 6.61 -14.56
N ASP A 194 27.62 6.51 -15.31
CA ASP A 194 27.57 5.98 -16.68
C ASP A 194 28.09 4.53 -16.85
N ILE A 195 28.11 3.74 -15.77
CA ILE A 195 28.53 2.32 -15.81
C ILE A 195 27.31 1.42 -16.05
N THR A 196 27.33 0.66 -17.15
CA THR A 196 26.27 -0.28 -17.49
C THR A 196 26.14 -1.40 -16.44
N PRO A 197 24.93 -1.67 -15.91
CA PRO A 197 24.65 -2.78 -15.01
C PRO A 197 24.99 -4.16 -15.60
N GLY A 198 25.30 -5.10 -14.71
CA GLY A 198 25.47 -6.51 -15.06
C GLY A 198 24.15 -7.15 -15.52
N ALA A 199 24.24 -8.10 -16.45
CA ALA A 199 23.08 -8.89 -16.90
C ALA A 199 22.52 -9.79 -15.78
N ASP A 200 23.38 -10.29 -14.89
CA ASP A 200 23.03 -11.21 -13.81
C ASP A 200 23.66 -10.79 -12.46
N SER A 201 23.20 -11.38 -11.37
CA SER A 201 23.71 -11.15 -10.01
C SER A 201 25.21 -11.44 -9.85
N ALA A 202 25.80 -12.33 -10.64
CA ALA A 202 27.24 -12.62 -10.57
C ALA A 202 28.05 -11.51 -11.28
N ALA A 203 27.55 -10.95 -12.37
CA ALA A 203 28.09 -9.77 -13.03
C ALA A 203 27.97 -8.53 -12.13
N LEU A 204 26.83 -8.34 -11.46
CA LEU A 204 26.65 -7.29 -10.46
C LEU A 204 27.64 -7.43 -9.30
N ARG A 205 27.82 -8.64 -8.72
CA ARG A 205 28.85 -8.89 -7.70
C ARG A 205 30.28 -8.55 -8.16
N ARG A 206 30.64 -8.88 -9.41
CA ARG A 206 31.93 -8.48 -10.01
C ARG A 206 32.06 -6.97 -10.17
N LEU A 207 30.99 -6.27 -10.53
CA LEU A 207 30.96 -4.80 -10.61
C LEU A 207 31.09 -4.14 -9.23
N ALA A 208 30.36 -4.62 -8.22
CA ALA A 208 30.46 -4.13 -6.84
C ALA A 208 31.89 -4.24 -6.29
N ALA A 209 32.60 -5.34 -6.58
CA ALA A 209 33.99 -5.52 -6.17
C ALA A 209 34.96 -4.54 -6.87
N ARG A 210 34.77 -4.27 -8.17
CA ARG A 210 35.61 -3.35 -8.95
C ARG A 210 35.33 -1.88 -8.68
N HIS A 211 34.08 -1.55 -8.35
CA HIS A 211 33.60 -0.17 -8.16
C HIS A 211 33.20 0.09 -6.70
N SER A 212 33.85 -0.59 -5.75
CA SER A 212 33.55 -0.52 -4.32
C SER A 212 33.60 0.91 -3.76
N ALA A 213 34.48 1.76 -4.29
CA ALA A 213 34.59 3.17 -3.94
C ALA A 213 33.42 4.05 -4.40
N LEU A 214 32.55 3.57 -5.30
CA LEU A 214 31.34 4.26 -5.75
C LEU A 214 30.09 3.87 -4.96
N LEU A 215 30.20 2.90 -4.04
CA LEU A 215 29.04 2.33 -3.36
C LEU A 215 28.62 3.23 -2.17
N PRO A 216 27.33 3.56 -2.04
CA PRO A 216 26.87 4.50 -1.02
C PRO A 216 26.77 3.82 0.36
N PRO A 217 26.68 4.59 1.46
CA PRO A 217 26.63 4.05 2.82
C PRO A 217 25.52 3.00 3.03
N GLU A 218 24.37 3.14 2.37
CA GLU A 218 23.30 2.15 2.43
C GLU A 218 23.71 0.77 1.88
N PHE A 219 24.54 0.70 0.84
CA PHE A 219 25.01 -0.59 0.32
C PHE A 219 25.85 -1.32 1.39
N HIS A 220 26.77 -0.61 2.03
CA HIS A 220 27.66 -1.20 3.04
C HIS A 220 26.91 -1.62 4.31
N ALA A 221 25.93 -0.83 4.76
CA ALA A 221 25.12 -1.18 5.91
C ALA A 221 24.22 -2.40 5.66
N LEU A 222 23.61 -2.51 4.46
CA LEU A 222 22.86 -3.71 4.08
C LEU A 222 23.79 -4.92 3.89
N ASN A 223 25.00 -4.74 3.35
CA ASN A 223 25.99 -5.82 3.26
C ASN A 223 26.38 -6.38 4.63
N SER A 224 26.56 -5.51 5.64
CA SER A 224 26.81 -5.93 7.02
C SER A 224 25.64 -6.74 7.59
N LEU A 225 24.39 -6.37 7.27
CA LEU A 225 23.22 -7.13 7.68
C LEU A 225 23.07 -8.48 6.97
N VAL A 226 23.37 -8.56 5.67
CA VAL A 226 23.41 -9.84 4.93
C VAL A 226 24.50 -10.75 5.51
N THR A 227 25.70 -10.20 5.74
CA THR A 227 26.81 -10.94 6.35
C THR A 227 26.43 -11.50 7.73
N TRP A 228 25.79 -10.69 8.57
CA TRP A 228 25.26 -11.12 9.87
C TRP A 228 24.18 -12.21 9.72
N ALA A 229 23.26 -12.08 8.77
CA ALA A 229 22.16 -13.02 8.57
C ALA A 229 22.62 -14.40 8.06
N GLU A 230 23.73 -14.46 7.33
CA GLU A 230 24.28 -15.71 6.77
C GLU A 230 25.37 -16.35 7.63
N ALA A 231 26.28 -15.55 8.19
CA ALA A 231 27.47 -16.03 8.92
C ALA A 231 27.42 -15.79 10.43
N GLY A 232 26.43 -15.05 10.93
CA GLY A 232 26.37 -14.61 12.32
C GLY A 232 27.36 -13.49 12.65
N GLY A 233 27.57 -13.25 13.95
CA GLY A 233 28.46 -12.21 14.47
C GLY A 233 27.72 -11.04 15.12
N ASP A 234 28.37 -9.88 15.19
CA ASP A 234 27.84 -8.68 15.83
C ASP A 234 26.67 -8.08 15.03
N TRP A 235 25.57 -7.77 15.71
CA TRP A 235 24.39 -7.16 15.10
C TRP A 235 24.70 -5.72 14.61
N PRO A 236 24.56 -5.42 13.31
CA PRO A 236 24.80 -4.07 12.79
C PRO A 236 23.78 -3.06 13.33
N ARG A 237 24.26 -2.03 14.02
CA ARG A 237 23.40 -0.93 14.51
C ARG A 237 23.23 0.11 13.42
N ILE A 238 22.02 0.19 12.86
CA ILE A 238 21.62 1.20 11.88
C ILE A 238 20.66 2.16 12.58
N ALA A 239 21.08 3.42 12.76
CA ALA A 239 20.24 4.48 13.31
C ALA A 239 19.21 4.98 12.28
N SER A 240 18.15 5.65 12.75
CA SER A 240 17.01 6.08 11.93
C SER A 240 17.32 7.18 10.90
N ASP A 241 18.40 7.92 11.11
CA ASP A 241 18.95 8.91 10.18
C ASP A 241 19.76 8.26 9.04
N HIS A 242 20.27 7.05 9.25
CA HIS A 242 21.09 6.36 8.26
C HIS A 242 20.30 6.10 6.95
N PRO A 243 20.91 6.30 5.76
CA PRO A 243 20.24 6.06 4.47
C PRO A 243 19.61 4.67 4.33
N ALA A 244 20.29 3.64 4.86
CA ALA A 244 19.82 2.25 4.85
C ALA A 244 18.54 1.98 5.67
N TYR A 245 18.17 2.83 6.63
CA TYR A 245 17.22 2.47 7.69
C TYR A 245 15.89 1.93 7.15
N PHE A 246 15.21 2.65 6.26
CA PHE A 246 13.93 2.19 5.69
C PHE A 246 14.06 1.00 4.73
N TYR A 247 15.26 0.68 4.22
CA TYR A 247 15.48 -0.55 3.44
C TYR A 247 15.47 -1.81 4.33
N THR A 248 15.62 -1.68 5.65
CA THR A 248 15.60 -2.79 6.61
C THR A 248 14.21 -3.07 7.19
N LEU A 249 13.20 -2.28 6.80
CA LEU A 249 11.83 -2.36 7.31
C LEU A 249 10.85 -2.87 6.23
N ARG A 250 9.77 -3.48 6.70
CA ARG A 250 8.52 -3.73 5.97
C ARG A 250 7.34 -3.24 6.83
N ALA A 251 6.16 -3.08 6.24
CA ALA A 251 4.95 -2.92 7.04
C ALA A 251 4.74 -4.15 7.95
N ALA A 252 4.14 -3.92 9.13
CA ALA A 252 3.70 -4.98 10.04
C ALA A 252 2.27 -5.46 9.69
N ASP A 253 1.81 -6.51 10.36
CA ASP A 253 0.51 -7.15 10.09
C ASP A 253 -0.66 -6.31 10.63
N HIS A 254 -1.15 -5.37 9.83
CA HIS A 254 -2.25 -4.46 10.18
C HIS A 254 -3.00 -3.96 8.92
N PRO A 255 -4.23 -3.42 9.05
CA PRO A 255 -5.04 -2.98 7.90
C PRO A 255 -4.35 -1.97 6.97
N ASP A 256 -3.59 -1.01 7.54
CA ASP A 256 -2.86 0.00 6.75
C ASP A 256 -1.54 -0.49 6.09
N ALA A 257 -1.28 -1.81 6.03
CA ALA A 257 0.02 -2.32 5.61
C ALA A 257 0.42 -1.89 4.19
N ASP A 258 -0.54 -1.81 3.25
CA ASP A 258 -0.28 -1.29 1.91
C ASP A 258 0.10 0.20 1.90
N LEU A 259 -0.57 1.01 2.72
CA LEU A 259 -0.26 2.45 2.87
C LEU A 259 1.13 2.67 3.47
N VAL A 260 1.52 1.83 4.43
CA VAL A 260 2.87 1.87 5.03
C VAL A 260 3.92 1.36 4.06
N ASN A 261 3.66 0.30 3.30
CA ASN A 261 4.56 -0.20 2.26
C ASN A 261 4.77 0.82 1.13
N MET A 262 3.73 1.61 0.80
CA MET A 262 3.78 2.75 -0.13
C MET A 262 4.69 3.87 0.40
N LEU A 263 4.51 4.29 1.66
CA LEU A 263 5.39 5.27 2.32
C LEU A 263 6.85 4.77 2.40
N LEU A 264 7.06 3.50 2.74
CA LEU A 264 8.41 2.89 2.76
C LEU A 264 9.04 2.87 1.36
N ALA A 265 8.27 2.72 0.28
CA ALA A 265 8.77 2.80 -1.09
C ALA A 265 9.31 4.21 -1.42
N GLU A 266 8.66 5.25 -0.90
CA GLU A 266 9.04 6.65 -1.08
C GLU A 266 10.24 7.06 -0.19
N LEU A 267 10.36 6.47 1.00
CA LEU A 267 11.52 6.63 1.91
C LEU A 267 12.77 5.84 1.48
N ALA A 268 12.61 4.85 0.58
CA ALA A 268 13.64 3.97 0.06
C ALA A 268 13.63 3.91 -1.50
N PRO A 269 13.74 5.04 -2.21
CA PRO A 269 13.41 5.17 -3.64
C PRO A 269 14.39 4.48 -4.60
N LYS A 270 15.41 3.79 -4.09
CA LYS A 270 16.27 2.92 -4.90
C LYS A 270 15.72 1.50 -5.02
N ASP A 271 14.72 1.10 -4.22
CA ASP A 271 14.07 -0.20 -4.39
C ASP A 271 13.05 -0.18 -5.55
N ILE A 272 13.55 -0.55 -6.73
CA ILE A 272 12.79 -0.64 -7.99
C ILE A 272 11.54 -1.52 -7.83
N ARG A 273 11.65 -2.64 -7.10
CA ARG A 273 10.57 -3.60 -6.93
C ARG A 273 9.49 -3.04 -6.00
N GLN A 274 9.88 -2.51 -4.84
CA GLN A 274 8.93 -1.94 -3.88
C GLN A 274 8.23 -0.70 -4.45
N LEU A 275 8.93 0.17 -5.19
CA LEU A 275 8.32 1.27 -5.92
C LEU A 275 7.28 0.79 -6.94
N PHE A 276 7.61 -0.19 -7.78
CA PHE A 276 6.69 -0.69 -8.81
C PHE A 276 5.44 -1.36 -8.23
N ILE A 277 5.61 -2.09 -7.12
CA ILE A 277 4.54 -2.84 -6.44
C ILE A 277 3.63 -1.92 -5.62
N CYS A 278 4.22 -1.00 -4.83
CA CYS A 278 3.51 -0.28 -3.77
C CYS A 278 3.23 1.20 -4.11
N HIS A 279 4.04 1.85 -4.96
CA HIS A 279 3.83 3.25 -5.33
C HIS A 279 4.04 3.50 -6.84
N LYS A 280 3.20 2.87 -7.66
CA LYS A 280 3.29 2.90 -9.13
C LYS A 280 3.36 4.31 -9.74
N SER A 281 2.66 5.29 -9.18
CA SER A 281 2.69 6.69 -9.63
C SER A 281 4.05 7.37 -9.38
N LEU A 282 4.70 7.10 -8.24
CA LEU A 282 6.05 7.56 -7.95
C LEU A 282 7.08 6.81 -8.81
N PHE A 283 6.90 5.49 -8.98
CA PHE A 283 7.73 4.69 -9.88
C PHE A 283 7.82 5.32 -11.28
N TYR A 284 6.70 5.63 -11.93
CA TYR A 284 6.73 6.23 -13.28
C TYR A 284 7.36 7.63 -13.31
N ARG A 285 7.11 8.45 -12.27
CA ARG A 285 7.71 9.79 -12.12
C ARG A 285 9.24 9.72 -12.04
N LEU A 286 9.76 8.81 -11.22
CA LEU A 286 11.20 8.57 -11.08
C LEU A 286 11.80 7.89 -12.31
N TYR A 287 11.12 6.86 -12.84
CA TYR A 287 11.56 6.11 -14.02
C TYR A 287 11.80 7.01 -15.23
N ALA A 288 10.95 8.03 -15.45
CA ALA A 288 11.12 8.98 -16.55
C ALA A 288 12.50 9.69 -16.51
N SER A 289 12.98 10.06 -15.32
CA SER A 289 14.25 10.76 -15.13
C SER A 289 15.49 9.86 -15.01
N TRP A 290 15.32 8.55 -14.95
CA TRP A 290 16.45 7.63 -14.80
C TRP A 290 17.34 7.55 -16.07
N PRO A 291 18.67 7.33 -15.93
CA PRO A 291 19.55 6.98 -17.04
C PRO A 291 19.06 5.73 -17.78
N GLU A 292 19.33 5.65 -19.08
CA GLU A 292 18.78 4.58 -19.93
C GLU A 292 19.23 3.18 -19.48
N ALA A 293 20.49 3.03 -19.09
CA ALA A 293 21.01 1.77 -18.54
C ALA A 293 20.27 1.30 -17.26
N LYS A 294 19.72 2.23 -16.45
CA LYS A 294 18.89 1.92 -15.28
C LYS A 294 17.47 1.54 -15.69
N LYS A 295 16.91 2.21 -16.70
CA LYS A 295 15.59 1.87 -17.29
C LYS A 295 15.61 0.45 -17.88
N ASP A 296 16.62 0.13 -18.69
CA ASP A 296 16.83 -1.20 -19.27
C ASP A 296 16.94 -2.28 -18.19
N TYR A 297 17.75 -2.05 -17.16
CA TYR A 297 17.85 -2.97 -16.02
C TYR A 297 16.49 -3.14 -15.33
N ALA A 298 15.78 -2.06 -15.02
CA ALA A 298 14.50 -2.10 -14.33
C ALA A 298 13.43 -2.85 -15.14
N VAL A 299 13.30 -2.58 -16.45
CA VAL A 299 12.37 -3.29 -17.34
C VAL A 299 12.71 -4.76 -17.44
N ARG A 300 14.00 -5.10 -17.55
CA ARG A 300 14.47 -6.48 -17.62
C ARG A 300 14.17 -7.24 -16.32
N PHE A 301 14.55 -6.70 -15.17
CA PHE A 301 14.25 -7.26 -13.85
C PHE A 301 12.73 -7.46 -13.67
N LEU A 302 11.92 -6.43 -13.95
CA LEU A 302 10.48 -6.54 -13.79
C LEU A 302 9.87 -7.61 -14.70
N LYS A 303 10.36 -7.77 -15.94
CA LYS A 303 9.90 -8.84 -16.86
C LYS A 303 10.38 -10.24 -16.47
N GLN A 304 11.63 -10.38 -16.06
CA GLN A 304 12.28 -11.68 -15.83
C GLN A 304 12.02 -12.22 -14.43
N ASP A 305 12.02 -11.36 -13.41
CA ASP A 305 11.99 -11.79 -12.00
C ASP A 305 10.62 -11.57 -11.35
N TYR A 306 9.93 -10.46 -11.65
CA TYR A 306 8.63 -10.13 -11.03
C TYR A 306 7.41 -10.64 -11.80
N GLN A 307 7.38 -10.52 -13.14
CA GLN A 307 6.19 -10.85 -13.92
C GLN A 307 5.97 -12.37 -14.11
N LEU A 308 7.02 -13.19 -13.93
CA LEU A 308 6.90 -14.66 -14.01
C LEU A 308 6.10 -15.25 -12.84
N ASP A 309 6.29 -14.73 -11.62
CA ASP A 309 5.57 -15.19 -10.44
C ASP A 309 5.26 -14.02 -9.49
N LYS A 310 4.22 -13.26 -9.86
CA LYS A 310 3.75 -12.10 -9.09
C LYS A 310 3.23 -12.50 -7.71
N GLU A 311 2.50 -13.60 -7.65
CA GLU A 311 1.79 -14.02 -6.44
C GLU A 311 2.78 -14.55 -5.40
N ALA A 312 3.68 -15.48 -5.77
CA ALA A 312 4.71 -15.91 -4.85
C ALA A 312 5.68 -14.79 -4.49
N THR A 313 6.00 -13.87 -5.42
CA THR A 313 6.81 -12.68 -5.07
C THR A 313 6.11 -11.79 -4.06
N ARG A 314 4.81 -11.50 -4.21
CA ARG A 314 4.05 -10.71 -3.22
C ARG A 314 3.92 -11.44 -1.89
N GLN A 315 3.66 -12.74 -1.91
CA GLN A 315 3.61 -13.56 -0.68
C GLN A 315 4.97 -13.55 0.04
N ALA A 316 6.08 -13.79 -0.66
CA ALA A 316 7.43 -13.78 -0.08
C ALA A 316 7.86 -12.40 0.48
N LEU A 317 7.28 -11.30 -0.01
CA LEU A 317 7.58 -9.94 0.44
C LEU A 317 6.65 -9.42 1.54
N PHE A 318 5.37 -9.79 1.50
CA PHE A 318 4.29 -9.15 2.29
C PHE A 318 3.38 -10.12 3.05
N ALA A 319 3.48 -11.44 2.85
CA ALA A 319 2.72 -12.35 3.70
C ALA A 319 3.17 -12.20 5.16
N HIS A 320 2.21 -12.27 6.07
CA HIS A 320 2.44 -12.35 7.50
C HIS A 320 2.09 -13.76 7.99
N GLN A 321 2.91 -14.28 8.90
CA GLN A 321 2.65 -15.53 9.62
C GLN A 321 2.92 -15.27 11.10
N THR A 322 2.28 -16.03 12.00
CA THR A 322 2.36 -15.86 13.46
C THR A 322 3.79 -15.59 13.97
N PRO A 323 4.01 -14.65 14.92
CA PRO A 323 5.29 -14.48 15.64
C PRO A 323 6.09 -15.77 15.99
N PRO A 324 7.42 -15.94 15.80
CA PRO A 324 8.18 -17.00 16.50
C PRO A 324 8.56 -16.53 17.92
N PRO A 325 9.18 -17.39 18.78
CA PRO A 325 10.00 -16.83 19.85
C PRO A 325 11.12 -15.99 19.19
N PRO A 326 11.23 -14.69 19.49
CA PRO A 326 12.19 -13.83 18.82
C PRO A 326 13.62 -14.33 19.05
N PRO A 327 14.54 -14.16 18.08
CA PRO A 327 15.95 -14.45 18.33
C PRO A 327 16.41 -13.64 19.54
N LYS A 328 17.10 -14.30 20.48
CA LYS A 328 17.52 -13.67 21.74
C LYS A 328 18.41 -12.47 21.44
N ARG A 329 17.84 -11.26 21.49
CA ARG A 329 18.61 -10.02 21.56
C ARG A 329 19.57 -10.16 22.76
N PRO A 330 20.88 -9.85 22.62
CA PRO A 330 21.79 -9.89 23.75
C PRO A 330 21.25 -8.97 24.85
N THR A 331 21.06 -9.53 26.05
CA THR A 331 20.35 -8.90 27.18
C THR A 331 21.14 -7.77 27.87
N THR A 332 22.31 -7.41 27.33
CA THR A 332 23.17 -6.34 27.82
C THR A 332 23.00 -5.07 26.98
N GLY A 333 22.12 -4.18 27.44
CA GLY A 333 22.09 -2.79 26.97
C GLY A 333 23.35 -2.02 27.40
N PRO A 334 23.64 -0.84 26.80
CA PRO A 334 24.93 -0.15 27.02
C PRO A 334 25.16 0.42 28.43
N TRP A 335 24.13 0.49 29.28
CA TRP A 335 24.18 1.06 30.63
C TRP A 335 23.21 0.32 31.58
N GLY A 336 23.63 -0.85 32.09
CA GLY A 336 22.87 -1.61 33.11
C GLY A 336 23.79 -2.02 34.28
N PRO A 337 23.35 -1.89 35.54
CA PRO A 337 24.23 -2.12 36.70
C PRO A 337 24.51 -3.61 36.93
N VAL A 338 25.74 -3.92 37.33
CA VAL A 338 26.12 -5.23 37.84
C VAL A 338 25.36 -5.48 39.15
N ARG A 339 24.37 -6.38 39.13
CA ARG A 339 23.81 -6.94 40.36
C ARG A 339 24.72 -8.07 40.87
N ARG A 340 25.11 -7.97 42.13
CA ARG A 340 25.25 -9.15 43.01
C ARG A 340 23.87 -9.49 43.58
#